data_AF-A0A660LL59-F1
#
_entry.id   AF-A0A660LL59-F1
#
_cell.length_a   1.000
_cell.length_b   1.000
_cell.length_c   1.000
_cell.angle_alpha   90.00
_cell.angle_beta   90.00
_cell.angle_gamma   90.00
#
_symmetry.space_group_name_H-M   'P 1'
#
loop_
_entity.id
_entity.type
_entity.pdbx_description
1 polymer ?
#
loop_
_entity_poly.entity_id
_entity_poly.type
_entity_poly.pdbx_seq_one_letter_code
_entity_poly.pdbx_strand_id
1 'polypeptide(L)'
;MNVVLRKGTADGAARTEQSKDGIKTTLAGDVNFEPDSPTLTERAKQILDGVAGQWATDKPSGEVSVVGHTDSVADDAHNQTLSEQRAASVKAYLEGKASGVKIAASGKGETQPAASETNPDGSVSEVGKAANRRVEIRWKK
;
A
#
# COMPACT_ATOMS: atom_id res chain seq x y z
N MET A 1 -24.77 10.00 -7.77
CA MET A 1 -23.30 10.04 -7.93
C MET A 1 -22.61 9.41 -6.72
N ASN A 2 -21.61 8.55 -6.92
CA ASN A 2 -20.66 8.16 -5.88
C ASN A 2 -19.49 9.14 -5.95
N VAL A 3 -19.37 10.06 -4.98
CA VAL A 3 -18.28 11.04 -4.96
C VAL A 3 -17.06 10.37 -4.34
N VAL A 4 -15.91 10.44 -5.02
CA VAL A 4 -14.62 9.93 -4.50
C VAL A 4 -13.70 11.11 -4.24
N LEU A 5 -13.30 11.28 -2.98
CA LEU A 5 -12.28 12.25 -2.59
C LEU A 5 -10.89 11.62 -2.75
N ARG A 6 -9.95 12.35 -3.36
CA ARG A 6 -8.58 11.90 -3.62
C ARG A 6 -7.60 12.88 -3.02
N LYS A 7 -6.65 12.39 -2.22
CA LYS A 7 -5.55 13.17 -1.63
C LYS A 7 -4.23 12.44 -1.85
N GLY A 8 -3.27 13.09 -2.49
CA GLY A 8 -1.92 12.56 -2.66
C GLY A 8 -0.90 13.37 -1.86
N THR A 9 0.19 12.75 -1.45
CA THR A 9 1.37 13.47 -0.97
C THR A 9 2.11 14.07 -2.17
N ALA A 10 2.75 15.23 -1.99
CA ALA A 10 3.41 15.94 -3.09
C ALA A 10 4.59 15.16 -3.70
N ASP A 11 5.21 14.30 -2.90
CA ASP A 11 6.30 13.39 -3.27
C ASP A 11 5.83 12.06 -3.86
N GLY A 12 4.51 11.86 -4.04
CA GLY A 12 3.95 10.61 -4.58
C GLY A 12 4.05 9.40 -3.65
N ALA A 13 4.58 9.57 -2.43
CA ALA A 13 4.77 8.50 -1.46
C ALA A 13 3.45 7.81 -1.07
N ALA A 14 2.34 8.55 -1.01
CA ALA A 14 1.05 7.95 -0.72
C ALA A 14 -0.11 8.68 -1.41
N ARG A 15 -1.16 7.90 -1.66
CA ARG A 15 -2.43 8.40 -2.18
C ARG A 15 -3.59 7.77 -1.41
N THR A 16 -4.50 8.59 -0.92
CA THR A 16 -5.73 8.15 -0.25
C THR A 16 -6.94 8.46 -1.12
N GLU A 17 -7.80 7.46 -1.27
CA GLU A 17 -9.07 7.53 -1.98
C GLU A 17 -10.18 7.18 -0.98
N GLN A 18 -11.15 8.08 -0.83
CA GLN A 18 -12.29 7.89 0.07
C GLN A 18 -13.59 7.97 -0.73
N SER A 19 -14.45 6.97 -0.55
CA SER A 19 -15.80 6.93 -1.10
C SER A 19 -16.81 6.54 -0.02
N LYS A 20 -18.06 6.32 -0.42
CA LYS A 20 -19.08 5.72 0.45
C LYS A 20 -18.77 4.27 0.82
N ASP A 21 -17.98 3.58 0.00
CA ASP A 21 -17.70 2.14 0.13
C ASP A 21 -16.49 1.86 1.04
N GLY A 22 -15.69 2.89 1.36
CA GLY A 22 -14.53 2.75 2.22
C GLY A 22 -13.42 3.76 1.93
N ILE A 23 -12.29 3.51 2.56
CA ILE A 23 -11.05 4.26 2.38
C ILE A 23 -9.97 3.29 1.89
N LYS A 24 -9.21 3.71 0.88
CA LYS A 24 -8.00 3.04 0.40
C LYS A 24 -6.84 4.01 0.41
N THR A 25 -5.79 3.69 1.14
CA THR A 25 -4.50 4.37 1.08
C THR A 25 -3.49 3.46 0.39
N THR A 26 -2.91 3.94 -0.71
CA THR A 26 -1.85 3.27 -1.46
C THR A 26 -0.52 3.92 -1.12
N LEU A 27 0.44 3.13 -0.66
CA LEU A 27 1.83 3.51 -0.40
C LEU A 27 2.69 3.07 -1.59
N ALA A 28 3.45 3.99 -2.17
CA ALA A 28 4.40 3.69 -3.24
C ALA A 28 5.62 2.92 -2.69
N GLY A 29 5.96 1.79 -3.28
CA GLY A 29 7.03 0.91 -2.81
C GLY A 29 8.38 1.63 -2.70
N ASP A 30 8.73 2.37 -3.75
CA ASP A 30 10.06 3.01 -3.93
C ASP A 30 10.37 4.11 -2.93
N VAL A 31 9.35 4.65 -2.25
CA VAL A 31 9.51 5.73 -1.27
C VAL A 31 9.32 5.23 0.15
N ASN A 32 8.48 4.20 0.32
CA ASN A 32 8.09 3.75 1.65
C ASN A 32 8.92 2.59 2.17
N PHE A 33 9.73 1.95 1.33
CA PHE A 33 10.59 0.84 1.71
C PHE A 33 12.01 1.04 1.20
N GLU A 34 12.97 0.49 1.93
CA GLU A 34 14.33 0.32 1.42
C GLU A 34 14.33 -0.63 0.20
N PRO A 35 15.31 -0.50 -0.73
CA PRO A 35 15.39 -1.33 -1.93
C PRO A 35 15.33 -2.82 -1.60
N ASP A 36 14.48 -3.56 -2.33
CA ASP A 36 14.27 -5.01 -2.17
C ASP A 36 14.08 -5.49 -0.71
N SER A 37 13.47 -4.64 0.12
CA SER A 37 13.37 -4.87 1.57
C SER A 37 11.96 -4.58 2.10
N PRO A 38 11.58 -5.22 3.21
CA PRO A 38 10.38 -4.87 3.97
C PRO A 38 10.61 -3.76 5.00
N THR A 39 11.81 -3.21 5.11
CA THR A 39 12.15 -2.12 6.04
C THR A 39 11.45 -0.83 5.63
N LEU A 40 10.63 -0.28 6.54
CA LEU A 40 9.95 1.01 6.35
C LEU A 40 10.92 2.18 6.46
N THR A 41 10.85 3.10 5.51
CA THR A 41 11.59 4.38 5.58
C THR A 41 10.99 5.30 6.64
N GLU A 42 11.74 6.31 7.09
CA GLU A 42 11.20 7.36 7.98
C GLU A 42 10.01 8.09 7.36
N ARG A 43 10.04 8.27 6.03
CA ARG A 43 8.93 8.88 5.31
C ARG A 43 7.66 8.03 5.38
N ALA A 44 7.80 6.71 5.27
CA ALA A 44 6.69 5.78 5.44
C ALA A 44 6.07 5.90 6.83
N LYS A 45 6.90 5.94 7.88
CA LYS A 45 6.46 6.08 9.26
C LYS A 45 5.62 7.34 9.47
N GLN A 46 6.05 8.48 8.93
CA GLN A 46 5.28 9.74 8.97
C GLN A 46 3.91 9.63 8.29
N ILE A 47 3.84 8.92 7.16
CA ILE A 47 2.57 8.69 6.45
C ILE A 47 1.66 7.79 7.30
N LEU A 48 2.21 6.70 7.84
CA LEU A 48 1.47 5.75 8.66
C LEU A 48 0.99 6.35 9.99
N ASP A 49 1.76 7.27 10.58
CA ASP A 49 1.31 8.06 11.74
C ASP A 49 0.06 8.89 11.40
N GLY A 50 0.03 9.48 10.20
CA GLY A 50 -1.16 10.19 9.69
C GLY A 50 -2.36 9.27 9.48
N VAL A 51 -2.14 8.05 8.95
CA VAL A 51 -3.19 7.03 8.82
C VAL A 51 -3.75 6.63 10.18
N ALA A 52 -2.89 6.35 11.16
CA ALA A 52 -3.30 6.02 12.53
C ALA A 52 -4.06 7.18 13.20
N GLY A 53 -3.61 8.43 13.00
CA GLY A 53 -4.31 9.61 13.48
C GLY A 53 -5.72 9.75 12.90
N GLN A 54 -5.90 9.44 11.60
CA GLN A 54 -7.23 9.42 10.98
C GLN A 54 -8.14 8.37 11.62
N TRP A 55 -7.60 7.18 11.93
CA TRP A 55 -8.37 6.10 12.56
C TRP A 55 -8.87 6.44 13.96
N ALA A 56 -8.17 7.29 14.70
CA ALA A 56 -8.65 7.79 16.00
C ALA A 56 -9.98 8.58 15.87
N THR A 57 -10.19 9.23 14.72
CA THR A 57 -11.42 9.98 14.43
C THR A 57 -12.48 9.09 13.79
N ASP A 58 -12.10 8.37 12.74
CA ASP A 58 -13.04 7.62 11.91
C ASP A 58 -13.47 6.28 12.50
N LYS A 59 -12.68 5.73 13.43
CA LYS A 59 -12.92 4.47 14.17
C LYS A 59 -13.35 3.32 13.24
N PRO A 60 -12.40 2.71 12.50
CA PRO A 60 -12.69 1.55 11.65
C PRO A 60 -13.41 0.46 12.47
N SER A 61 -14.64 0.13 12.09
CA SER A 61 -15.48 -0.85 12.80
C SER A 61 -15.26 -2.29 12.33
N GLY A 62 -14.65 -2.47 11.16
CA GLY A 62 -14.31 -3.76 10.55
C GLY A 62 -12.81 -4.04 10.51
N GLU A 63 -12.45 -5.17 9.89
CA GLU A 63 -11.05 -5.50 9.63
C GLU A 63 -10.46 -4.59 8.54
N VAL A 64 -9.30 -4.00 8.83
CA VAL A 64 -8.47 -3.28 7.87
C VAL A 64 -7.60 -4.31 7.15
N SER A 65 -7.63 -4.34 5.82
CA SER A 65 -6.73 -5.16 5.02
C SER A 65 -5.51 -4.36 4.58
N VAL A 66 -4.32 -4.93 4.76
CA VAL A 66 -3.05 -4.46 4.24
C VAL A 66 -2.56 -5.46 3.21
N VAL A 67 -2.39 -5.03 1.96
CA VAL A 67 -2.02 -5.91 0.84
C VAL A 67 -0.76 -5.39 0.16
N GLY A 68 0.30 -6.21 0.16
CA GLY A 68 1.53 -5.89 -0.54
C GLY A 68 1.56 -6.45 -1.96
N HIS A 69 2.23 -5.73 -2.85
CA HIS A 69 2.42 -6.10 -4.26
C HIS A 69 3.83 -5.74 -4.74
N THR A 70 4.30 -6.44 -5.76
CA THR A 70 5.58 -6.20 -6.45
C THR A 70 5.36 -5.90 -7.92
N ASP A 71 6.42 -5.49 -8.61
CA ASP A 71 6.50 -5.59 -10.08
C ASP A 71 6.88 -7.02 -10.49
N SER A 72 7.02 -7.28 -11.80
CA SER A 72 7.32 -8.61 -12.33
C SER A 72 8.81 -8.85 -12.59
N VAL A 73 9.71 -8.18 -11.85
CA VAL A 73 11.17 -8.24 -12.15
C VAL A 73 11.84 -9.47 -11.54
N ALA A 74 11.52 -9.82 -10.30
CA ALA A 74 12.06 -11.00 -9.63
C ALA A 74 11.17 -12.24 -9.86
N ASP A 75 11.60 -13.41 -9.37
CA ASP A 75 10.79 -14.62 -9.46
C ASP A 75 9.55 -14.56 -8.55
N ASP A 76 8.51 -15.31 -8.92
CA ASP A 76 7.23 -15.37 -8.22
C ASP A 76 7.36 -15.62 -6.72
N ALA A 77 8.27 -16.50 -6.29
CA ALA A 77 8.42 -16.88 -4.89
C ALA A 77 9.07 -15.76 -4.07
N HIS A 78 10.11 -15.11 -4.62
CA HIS A 78 10.71 -13.91 -4.05
C HIS A 78 9.69 -12.78 -3.96
N ASN A 79 8.98 -12.49 -5.05
CA ASN A 79 7.96 -11.45 -5.13
C ASN A 79 6.83 -11.68 -4.13
N GLN A 80 6.34 -12.91 -4.01
CA GLN A 80 5.34 -13.27 -3.02
C GLN A 80 5.85 -13.01 -1.60
N THR A 81 7.05 -13.49 -1.27
CA THR A 81 7.67 -13.31 0.05
C THR A 81 7.85 -11.83 0.40
N LEU A 82 8.43 -11.04 -0.50
CA LEU A 82 8.67 -9.61 -0.29
C LEU A 82 7.36 -8.85 -0.07
N SER A 83 6.33 -9.18 -0.86
CA SER A 83 5.03 -8.53 -0.74
C SER A 83 4.34 -8.83 0.60
N GLU A 84 4.45 -10.06 1.10
CA GLU A 84 3.93 -10.47 2.41
C GLU A 84 4.66 -9.75 3.55
N GLN A 85 5.99 -9.71 3.48
CA GLN A 85 6.81 -9.04 4.50
C GLN A 85 6.56 -7.54 4.55
N ARG A 86 6.42 -6.87 3.40
CA ARG A 86 6.06 -5.44 3.35
C ARG A 86 4.69 -5.15 3.97
N ALA A 87 3.70 -5.99 3.68
CA ALA A 87 2.38 -5.89 4.29
C ALA A 87 2.44 -6.12 5.82
N ALA A 88 3.25 -7.08 6.27
CA ALA A 88 3.47 -7.36 7.69
C ALA A 88 4.15 -6.19 8.41
N SER A 89 5.17 -5.55 7.81
CA SER A 89 5.81 -4.36 8.37
C SER A 89 4.84 -3.20 8.56
N VAL A 90 3.99 -2.92 7.55
CA VAL A 90 2.96 -1.88 7.66
C VAL A 90 1.94 -2.21 8.75
N LYS A 91 1.48 -3.46 8.81
CA LYS A 91 0.59 -3.93 9.86
C LYS A 91 1.21 -3.71 11.25
N ALA A 92 2.43 -4.22 11.48
CA ALA A 92 3.09 -4.15 12.78
C ALA A 92 3.28 -2.70 13.24
N TYR A 93 3.64 -1.80 12.31
CA TYR A 93 3.76 -0.38 12.62
C TYR A 93 2.42 0.24 13.06
N LEU A 94 1.34 -0.04 12.32
CA LEU A 94 0.01 0.50 12.61
C LEU A 94 -0.61 -0.08 13.89
N GLU A 95 -0.40 -1.37 14.18
CA GLU A 95 -0.85 -1.99 15.44
C GLU A 95 -0.20 -1.32 16.66
N GLY A 96 1.05 -0.88 16.54
CA GLY A 96 1.74 -0.12 17.61
C GLY A 96 1.20 1.30 17.82
N LYS A 97 0.40 1.84 16.89
CA LYS A 97 -0.11 3.22 16.92
C LYS A 97 -1.63 3.31 17.10
N ALA A 98 -2.37 2.30 16.65
CA ALA A 98 -3.82 2.28 16.61
C ALA A 98 -4.38 1.05 17.34
N SER A 99 -4.22 1.05 18.66
CA SER A 99 -4.75 -0.01 19.52
C SER A 99 -6.24 -0.23 19.30
N GLY A 100 -6.64 -1.49 19.10
CA GLY A 100 -8.04 -1.89 18.93
C GLY A 100 -8.51 -1.94 17.48
N VAL A 101 -7.72 -1.48 16.51
CA VAL A 101 -8.01 -1.70 15.09
C VAL A 101 -7.56 -3.11 14.70
N LYS A 102 -8.46 -3.91 14.12
CA LYS A 102 -8.12 -5.24 13.61
C LYS A 102 -7.48 -5.12 12.23
N ILE A 103 -6.25 -5.62 12.08
CA ILE A 103 -5.50 -5.52 10.83
C ILE A 103 -5.11 -6.91 10.32
N ALA A 104 -5.49 -7.22 9.08
CA ALA A 104 -5.03 -8.39 8.34
C ALA A 104 -3.99 -7.98 7.30
N ALA A 105 -2.89 -8.73 7.20
CA ALA A 105 -1.83 -8.51 6.22
C ALA A 105 -1.77 -9.69 5.24
N SER A 106 -1.57 -9.41 3.95
CA SER A 106 -1.33 -10.43 2.93
C SER A 106 -0.45 -9.89 1.81
N GLY A 107 0.27 -10.79 1.13
CA GLY A 107 1.00 -10.47 -0.10
C GLY A 107 0.32 -11.06 -1.33
N LYS A 108 0.52 -10.43 -2.47
CA LYS A 108 0.05 -10.90 -3.78
C LYS A 108 1.16 -11.04 -4.81
N GLY A 109 2.41 -10.76 -4.44
CA GLY A 109 3.51 -10.64 -5.39
C GLY A 109 3.11 -9.76 -6.56
N GLU A 110 3.38 -10.26 -7.77
CA GLU A 110 3.03 -9.63 -9.05
C GLU A 110 1.62 -9.99 -9.57
N THR A 111 0.89 -10.91 -8.91
CA THR A 111 -0.34 -11.52 -9.45
C THR A 111 -1.54 -10.57 -9.58
N GLN A 112 -1.44 -9.37 -9.01
CA GLN A 112 -2.47 -8.33 -9.09
C GLN A 112 -1.84 -7.00 -9.50
N PRO A 113 -1.48 -6.82 -10.78
CA PRO A 113 -0.87 -5.59 -11.27
C PRO A 113 -1.87 -4.43 -11.23
N ALA A 114 -1.40 -3.25 -10.85
CA ALA A 114 -2.14 -1.99 -10.93
C ALA A 114 -2.01 -1.33 -12.32
N ALA A 115 -0.91 -1.60 -13.03
CA ALA A 115 -0.63 -1.07 -14.36
C ALA A 115 0.18 -2.08 -15.20
N SER A 116 0.12 -1.92 -16.53
CA SER A 116 0.96 -2.68 -17.46
C SER A 116 2.42 -2.28 -17.30
N GLU A 117 3.31 -3.27 -17.20
CA GLU A 117 4.78 -3.07 -17.20
C GLU A 117 5.36 -3.02 -18.61
N THR A 118 4.51 -3.05 -19.64
CA THR A 118 4.88 -2.96 -21.05
C THR A 118 4.16 -1.78 -21.69
N ASN A 119 4.93 -0.92 -22.38
CA ASN A 119 4.42 0.19 -23.18
C ASN A 119 3.78 -0.32 -24.49
N PRO A 120 2.97 0.48 -25.19
CA PRO A 120 2.33 0.07 -26.44
C PRO A 120 3.29 -0.36 -27.56
N ASP A 121 4.55 0.12 -27.52
CA ASP A 121 5.61 -0.24 -28.48
C ASP A 121 6.39 -1.51 -28.09
N GLY A 122 6.00 -2.18 -26.99
CA GLY A 122 6.67 -3.37 -26.47
C GLY A 122 7.85 -3.10 -25.54
N SER A 123 8.24 -1.84 -25.32
CA SER A 123 9.30 -1.50 -24.37
C SER A 123 8.85 -1.60 -22.91
N VAL A 124 9.81 -1.68 -21.98
CA VAL A 124 9.54 -1.74 -20.54
C VAL A 124 8.94 -0.41 -20.04
N SER A 125 7.87 -0.50 -19.25
CA SER A 125 7.22 0.63 -18.60
C SER A 125 7.64 0.75 -17.13
N GLU A 126 8.61 1.61 -16.84
CA GLU A 126 9.03 1.88 -15.46
C GLU A 126 7.94 2.55 -14.62
N VAL A 127 7.05 3.32 -15.24
CA VAL A 127 5.85 3.87 -14.58
C VAL A 127 4.90 2.74 -14.17
N GLY A 128 4.73 1.73 -15.02
CA GLY A 128 3.93 0.55 -14.72
C GLY A 128 4.48 -0.24 -13.54
N LYS A 129 5.79 -0.52 -13.57
CA LYS A 129 6.48 -1.20 -12.47
C LYS A 129 6.40 -0.44 -11.16
N ALA A 130 6.66 0.87 -11.18
CA ALA A 130 6.55 1.72 -10.00
C ALA A 130 5.13 1.74 -9.43
N ALA A 131 4.11 1.73 -10.30
CA ALA A 131 2.72 1.63 -9.86
C ALA A 131 2.39 0.25 -9.26
N ASN A 132 3.05 -0.82 -9.71
CA ASN A 132 2.84 -2.18 -9.20
C ASN A 132 3.52 -2.43 -7.85
N ARG A 133 4.73 -1.88 -7.64
CA ARG A 133 5.43 -1.87 -6.35
C ARG A 133 4.68 -1.00 -5.35
N ARG A 134 3.77 -1.59 -4.56
CA ARG A 134 2.92 -0.82 -3.64
C ARG A 134 2.44 -1.65 -2.45
N VAL A 135 1.97 -0.95 -1.42
CA VAL A 135 1.15 -1.54 -0.35
C VAL A 135 -0.16 -0.78 -0.26
N GLU A 136 -1.27 -1.51 -0.16
CA GLU A 136 -2.61 -0.93 -0.05
C GLU A 136 -3.21 -1.22 1.32
N ILE A 137 -3.63 -0.17 2.01
CA ILE A 137 -4.35 -0.21 3.28
C ILE A 137 -5.81 0.12 2.98
N ARG A 138 -6.73 -0.79 3.26
CA ARG A 138 -8.15 -0.63 2.95
C ARG A 138 -9.00 -0.94 4.15
N TRP A 139 -10.02 -0.14 4.40
CA TRP A 139 -11.12 -0.54 5.28
C TRP A 139 -12.45 -0.08 4.68
N LYS A 140 -13.45 -0.97 4.79
CA LYS A 140 -14.80 -0.75 4.25
C LYS A 140 -15.67 -0.06 5.31
N LYS A 141 -16.44 0.94 4.87
CA LYS A 141 -17.41 1.65 5.72
C LYS A 141 -18.75 0.94 5.74
#